data_AF-A0A1W9SQI0-F1
#
_entry.id   AF-A0A1W9SQI0-F1
#
_cell.length_a   1.000
_cell.length_b   1.000
_cell.length_c   1.000
_cell.angle_alpha   90.00
_cell.angle_beta   90.00
_cell.angle_gamma   90.00
#
_symmetry.space_group_name_H-M   'P 1'
#
loop_
_entity.id
_entity.type
_entity.pdbx_description
1 polymer ?
#
loop_
_entity_poly.entity_id
_entity_poly.type
_entity_poly.pdbx_seq_one_letter_code
_entity_poly.pdbx_strand_id
1 'polypeptide(L)'
;MDKSIKRYCGFEKICLNEKVLQKTLKLLSKKSKKNFSTKDILYKINKKNKENLKIEEKIYKKGDDVFVDKMKWKDNFFQKKDDKTIIEVKKFIPEKPKKFAEVKGTVTANYQNFLEEKWIKDMRKKYKITINKSLLSKIKN
;
A
#
# COMPACT_ATOMS: atom_id res chain seq x y z
N MET A 1 -9.33 -16.71 15.38
CA MET A 1 -10.52 -16.36 14.59
C MET A 1 -10.12 -15.28 13.60
N ASP A 2 -9.79 -15.71 12.38
CA ASP A 2 -9.28 -14.86 11.30
C ASP A 2 -10.43 -13.98 10.79
N LYS A 3 -10.48 -12.71 11.21
CA LYS A 3 -11.46 -11.76 10.69
C LYS A 3 -11.19 -11.64 9.19
N SER A 4 -12.06 -12.21 8.37
CA SER A 4 -11.94 -12.20 6.92
C SER A 4 -11.73 -10.76 6.40
N ILE A 5 -10.49 -10.45 6.04
CA ILE A 5 -10.11 -9.12 5.53
C ILE A 5 -10.41 -9.12 4.04
N LYS A 6 -11.50 -8.45 3.66
CA LYS A 6 -11.83 -8.17 2.25
C LYS A 6 -10.69 -7.38 1.60
N ARG A 7 -10.18 -7.87 0.46
CA ARG A 7 -9.10 -7.25 -0.32
C ARG A 7 -9.64 -6.77 -1.66
N TYR A 8 -9.16 -5.64 -2.11
CA TYR A 8 -9.61 -4.99 -3.33
C TYR A 8 -8.39 -4.69 -4.20
N CYS A 9 -8.45 -5.02 -5.49
CA CYS A 9 -7.42 -4.61 -6.44
C CYS A 9 -7.88 -3.34 -7.17
N GLY A 10 -7.11 -2.27 -7.00
CA GLY A 10 -7.31 -0.99 -7.66
C GLY A 10 -6.09 -0.57 -8.48
N PHE A 11 -6.32 0.30 -9.45
CA PHE A 11 -5.26 1.03 -10.15
C PHE A 11 -5.28 2.47 -9.64
N GLU A 12 -4.21 2.87 -8.97
CA GLU A 12 -3.95 4.25 -8.60
C GLU A 12 -3.28 4.94 -9.79
N LYS A 13 -3.93 5.98 -10.32
CA LYS A 13 -3.40 6.78 -11.41
C LYS A 13 -2.98 8.13 -10.89
N ILE A 14 -1.69 8.37 -10.88
CA ILE A 14 -1.08 9.63 -10.44
C ILE A 14 -0.81 10.46 -11.71
N CYS A 15 -1.47 11.59 -11.80
CA CYS A 15 -1.38 12.57 -12.88
C CYS A 15 -0.53 13.76 -12.40
N LEU A 16 0.36 14.26 -13.25
CA LEU A 16 1.22 15.40 -12.89
C LEU A 16 0.44 16.72 -12.74
N ASN A 17 -0.58 16.92 -13.59
CA ASN A 17 -1.27 18.19 -13.78
C ASN A 17 -2.80 18.03 -13.78
N GLU A 18 -3.52 19.05 -13.31
CA GLU A 18 -4.99 19.11 -13.34
C GLU A 18 -5.58 19.02 -14.76
N LYS A 19 -4.90 19.62 -15.75
CA LYS A 19 -5.28 19.52 -17.18
C LYS A 19 -5.18 18.09 -17.69
N VAL A 20 -4.22 17.32 -17.20
CA VAL A 20 -4.05 15.90 -17.52
C VAL A 20 -5.12 15.09 -16.79
N LEU A 21 -5.40 15.40 -15.53
CA LEU A 21 -6.48 14.79 -14.73
C LEU A 21 -7.83 14.86 -15.46
N GLN A 22 -8.22 16.05 -15.93
CA GLN A 22 -9.49 16.25 -16.66
C GLN A 22 -9.54 15.45 -17.98
N LYS A 23 -8.42 15.34 -18.69
CA LYS A 23 -8.32 14.50 -19.90
C LYS A 23 -8.42 13.01 -19.55
N THR A 24 -7.77 12.57 -18.48
CA THR A 24 -7.83 11.19 -17.99
C THR A 24 -9.24 10.82 -17.55
N LEU A 25 -9.94 11.70 -16.81
CA LEU A 25 -11.34 11.50 -16.42
C LEU A 25 -12.26 11.37 -17.65
N LYS A 26 -12.09 12.23 -18.67
CA LYS A 26 -12.81 12.12 -19.95
C LYS A 26 -12.51 10.83 -20.71
N LEU A 27 -11.29 10.28 -20.59
CA LEU A 27 -10.93 9.02 -21.22
C LEU A 27 -11.45 7.81 -20.43
N LEU A 28 -11.45 7.90 -19.10
CA LEU A 28 -12.01 6.88 -18.21
C LEU A 28 -13.53 6.77 -18.35
N SER A 29 -14.25 7.89 -18.47
CA SER A 29 -15.70 7.85 -18.74
C SER A 29 -16.04 7.28 -20.12
N LYS A 30 -15.15 7.45 -21.11
CA LYS A 30 -15.30 6.85 -22.45
C LYS A 30 -14.92 5.36 -22.50
N LYS A 31 -14.09 4.90 -21.55
CA LYS A 31 -13.65 3.50 -21.44
C LYS A 31 -14.81 2.54 -21.14
N SER A 32 -15.85 2.97 -20.43
CA SER A 32 -17.04 2.11 -20.23
C SER A 32 -17.87 1.91 -21.50
N LYS A 33 -17.70 2.77 -22.51
CA LYS A 33 -18.43 2.72 -23.80
C LYS A 33 -17.61 2.16 -24.97
N LYS A 34 -16.27 2.24 -24.90
CA LYS A 34 -15.32 1.67 -25.87
C LYS A 34 -14.27 0.89 -25.07
N ASN A 35 -14.09 -0.39 -25.37
CA ASN A 35 -13.10 -1.30 -24.75
C ASN A 35 -11.65 -0.80 -24.89
N PHE A 36 -11.26 0.25 -24.17
CA PHE A 36 -9.89 0.77 -24.14
C PHE A 36 -9.12 0.11 -22.99
N SER A 37 -7.92 -0.39 -23.29
CA SER A 37 -7.02 -0.95 -22.29
C SER A 37 -6.39 0.17 -21.47
N THR A 38 -6.05 -0.14 -20.20
CA THR A 38 -5.31 0.78 -19.32
C THR A 38 -3.99 1.24 -19.95
N LYS A 39 -3.38 0.39 -20.80
CA LYS A 39 -2.16 0.70 -21.57
C LYS A 39 -2.38 1.74 -22.66
N ASP A 40 -3.56 1.76 -23.30
CA ASP A 40 -3.87 2.73 -24.36
C ASP A 40 -4.04 4.14 -23.80
N ILE A 41 -4.59 4.24 -22.59
CA ILE A 41 -4.74 5.50 -21.86
C ILE A 41 -3.35 6.07 -21.51
N LEU A 42 -2.46 5.20 -21.03
CA LEU A 42 -1.07 5.57 -20.75
C LEU A 42 -0.37 6.09 -22.01
N TYR A 43 -0.47 5.35 -23.12
CA TYR A 43 0.16 5.73 -24.39
C TYR A 43 -0.40 7.05 -24.94
N LYS A 44 -1.71 7.29 -24.83
CA LYS A 44 -2.33 8.54 -25.30
C LYS A 44 -1.92 9.77 -24.48
N ILE A 45 -1.71 9.62 -23.18
CA ILE A 45 -1.40 10.74 -22.28
C ILE A 45 0.10 11.01 -22.22
N ASN A 46 0.93 9.96 -22.24
CA ASN A 46 2.39 10.08 -22.16
C ASN A 46 3.09 10.27 -23.51
N LYS A 47 2.36 10.65 -24.57
CA LYS A 47 2.93 10.85 -25.92
C LYS A 47 4.10 11.85 -25.98
N LYS A 48 4.05 12.92 -25.17
CA LYS A 48 5.06 13.99 -25.18
C LYS A 48 5.98 13.99 -23.96
N ASN A 49 5.50 13.51 -22.81
CA ASN A 49 6.28 13.40 -21.58
C ASN A 49 5.86 12.13 -20.84
N LYS A 50 6.84 11.30 -20.49
CA LYS A 50 6.65 9.99 -19.84
C LYS A 50 6.16 10.12 -18.38
N GLU A 51 6.26 11.31 -17.78
CA GLU A 51 5.86 11.56 -16.38
C GLU A 51 4.46 12.17 -16.24
N ASN A 52 3.72 12.37 -17.34
CA ASN A 52 2.39 12.99 -17.28
C ASN A 52 1.36 12.13 -16.53
N LEU A 53 1.44 10.81 -16.67
CA LEU A 53 0.57 9.83 -16.05
C LEU A 53 1.38 8.61 -15.60
N LYS A 54 1.34 8.33 -14.30
CA LYS A 54 1.83 7.09 -13.69
C LYS A 54 0.63 6.23 -13.32
N ILE A 55 0.68 4.95 -13.65
CA ILE A 55 -0.36 3.98 -13.28
C ILE A 55 0.30 2.94 -12.39
N GLU A 56 -0.14 2.87 -11.15
CA GLU A 56 0.32 1.90 -10.17
C GLU A 56 -0.83 0.94 -9.86
N GLU A 57 -0.55 -0.36 -9.94
CA GLU A 57 -1.49 -1.38 -9.47
C GLU A 57 -1.26 -1.59 -7.98
N LYS A 58 -2.31 -1.39 -7.18
CA LYS A 58 -2.22 -1.47 -5.72
C LYS A 58 -3.38 -2.30 -5.18
N ILE A 59 -3.04 -3.21 -4.28
CA ILE A 59 -4.03 -3.99 -3.54
C ILE A 59 -4.31 -3.24 -2.24
N TYR A 60 -5.57 -2.85 -2.05
CA TYR A 60 -6.05 -2.21 -0.85
C TYR A 60 -6.77 -3.22 0.03
N LYS A 61 -6.48 -3.20 1.32
CA LYS A 61 -7.30 -3.88 2.33
C LYS A 61 -8.19 -2.85 3.00
N LYS A 62 -9.33 -3.32 3.50
CA LYS A 62 -10.20 -2.48 4.34
C LYS A 62 -9.40 -1.97 5.55
N GLY A 63 -9.33 -0.65 5.73
CA GLY A 63 -8.52 0.00 6.77
C GLY A 63 -7.13 0.48 6.34
N ASP A 64 -6.66 0.17 5.13
CA ASP A 64 -5.34 0.65 4.65
C ASP A 64 -5.37 2.14 4.26
N ASP A 65 -6.52 2.67 3.83
CA ASP A 65 -6.66 4.05 3.37
C ASP A 65 -8.09 4.59 3.62
N VAL A 66 -8.19 5.73 4.31
CA VAL A 66 -9.46 6.39 4.69
C VAL A 66 -10.29 6.79 3.48
N PHE A 67 -9.65 7.17 2.38
CA PHE A 67 -10.34 7.54 1.14
C PHE A 67 -10.97 6.32 0.48
N VAL A 68 -10.22 5.23 0.46
CA VAL A 68 -10.61 3.96 -0.14
C VAL A 68 -11.76 3.32 0.66
N ASP A 69 -11.75 3.43 1.99
CA ASP A 69 -12.83 2.93 2.84
C ASP A 69 -14.14 3.72 2.69
N LYS A 70 -14.07 5.02 2.39
CA LYS A 70 -15.24 5.88 2.14
C LYS A 70 -15.81 5.73 0.72
N MET A 71 -15.07 5.12 -0.20
CA MET A 71 -15.48 4.95 -1.58
C MET A 71 -16.56 3.87 -1.71
N LYS A 72 -17.57 4.11 -2.57
CA LYS A 72 -18.56 3.08 -2.92
C LYS A 72 -17.91 2.08 -3.87
N TRP A 73 -17.66 0.88 -3.34
CA TRP A 73 -17.05 -0.24 -4.07
C TRP A 73 -18.01 -0.83 -5.10
N LYS A 74 -18.04 -0.23 -6.30
CA LYS A 74 -18.69 -0.79 -7.49
C LYS A 74 -17.63 -1.15 -8.53
N ASP A 75 -17.87 -2.24 -9.26
CA ASP A 75 -17.01 -2.63 -10.38
C ASP A 75 -16.94 -1.52 -11.44
N ASN A 76 -15.74 -1.26 -11.96
CA ASN A 76 -15.44 -0.15 -12.89
C ASN A 76 -15.76 1.26 -12.36
N PHE A 77 -15.71 1.46 -11.04
CA PHE A 77 -15.89 2.79 -10.44
C PHE A 77 -14.54 3.52 -10.32
N PHE A 78 -14.52 4.81 -10.64
CA PHE A 78 -13.35 5.67 -10.46
C PHE A 78 -13.72 6.90 -9.63
N GLN A 79 -12.85 7.29 -8.71
CA GLN A 79 -13.03 8.48 -7.89
C GLN A 79 -11.73 9.27 -7.81
N LYS A 80 -11.85 10.60 -7.86
CA LYS A 80 -10.74 11.52 -7.65
C LYS A 80 -10.40 11.52 -6.16
N LYS A 81 -9.16 11.16 -5.83
CA LYS A 81 -8.63 11.23 -4.47
C LYS A 81 -8.15 12.65 -4.17
N ASP A 82 -7.31 13.19 -5.06
CA ASP A 82 -6.71 14.52 -4.95
C ASP A 82 -6.65 15.21 -6.32
N ASP A 83 -6.19 16.47 -6.39
CA ASP A 83 -6.01 17.24 -7.64
C ASP A 83 -5.05 16.59 -8.65
N LYS A 84 -4.28 15.60 -8.18
CA LYS A 84 -3.30 14.86 -8.97
C LYS A 84 -3.59 13.36 -9.02
N THR A 85 -4.54 12.82 -8.27
CA THR A 85 -4.67 11.35 -8.12
C THR A 85 -6.08 10.86 -8.38
N ILE A 86 -6.22 9.85 -9.24
CA ILE A 86 -7.47 9.16 -9.54
C ILE A 86 -7.31 7.69 -9.16
N ILE A 87 -8.24 7.15 -8.37
CA ILE A 87 -8.31 5.72 -8.07
C ILE A 87 -9.39 5.09 -8.94
N GLU A 88 -9.02 4.06 -9.72
CA GLU A 88 -9.96 3.21 -10.46
C GLU A 88 -10.01 1.83 -9.80
N VAL A 89 -11.18 1.42 -9.32
CA VAL A 89 -11.40 0.08 -8.77
C VAL A 89 -11.80 -0.84 -9.93
N LYS A 90 -10.96 -1.84 -10.23
CA LYS A 90 -11.26 -2.79 -11.32
C LYS A 90 -12.05 -4.00 -10.83
N LYS A 91 -11.64 -4.62 -9.72
CA LYS A 91 -12.20 -5.90 -9.31
C LYS A 91 -12.07 -6.15 -7.81
N PHE A 92 -13.16 -6.66 -7.25
CA PHE A 92 -13.15 -7.28 -5.93
C PHE A 92 -12.34 -8.58 -5.95
N ILE A 93 -11.34 -8.73 -5.06
CA ILE A 93 -10.65 -10.00 -4.89
C ILE A 93 -11.39 -10.77 -3.79
N PRO A 94 -12.04 -11.91 -4.10
CA PRO A 94 -12.71 -12.70 -3.08
C PRO A 94 -11.70 -13.19 -2.05
N GLU A 95 -12.19 -13.42 -0.84
CA GLU A 95 -11.41 -13.87 0.30
C GLU A 95 -10.69 -15.17 -0.05
N LYS A 96 -9.37 -15.10 -0.22
CA LYS A 96 -8.51 -16.25 -0.51
C LYS A 96 -7.40 -16.31 0.54
N PRO A 97 -7.02 -17.51 1.01
CA PRO A 97 -5.82 -17.67 1.83
C PRO A 97 -4.65 -16.99 1.12
N LYS A 98 -3.90 -16.17 1.86
CA LYS A 98 -2.71 -15.51 1.32
C LYS A 98 -1.76 -16.58 0.80
N LYS A 99 -1.14 -16.32 -0.36
CA LYS A 99 -0.12 -17.24 -0.87
C LYS A 99 1.05 -17.27 0.11
N PHE A 100 1.67 -18.44 0.25
CA PHE A 100 2.87 -18.60 1.07
C PHE A 100 3.94 -17.54 0.74
N ALA A 101 4.15 -17.23 -0.54
CA ALA A 101 5.09 -16.20 -0.98
C ALA A 101 4.81 -14.79 -0.40
N GLU A 102 3.54 -14.42 -0.21
CA GLU A 102 3.16 -13.11 0.35
C GLU A 102 3.34 -13.05 1.87
N VAL A 103 3.25 -14.20 2.55
CA VAL A 103 3.27 -14.30 4.01
C VAL A 103 4.66 -14.62 4.55
N LYS A 104 5.49 -15.29 3.74
CA LYS A 104 6.83 -15.74 4.11
C LYS A 104 7.67 -14.60 4.69
N GLY A 105 7.72 -13.44 4.02
CA GLY A 105 8.50 -12.29 4.50
C GLY A 105 8.08 -11.82 5.89
N THR A 106 6.78 -11.63 6.11
CA THR A 106 6.24 -11.19 7.41
C THR A 106 6.45 -12.24 8.50
N VAL A 107 6.24 -13.52 8.19
CA VAL A 107 6.44 -14.61 9.16
C VAL A 107 7.90 -14.75 9.53
N THR A 108 8.80 -14.70 8.54
CA THR A 108 10.25 -14.73 8.80
C THR A 108 10.67 -13.55 9.67
N ALA A 109 10.23 -12.32 9.35
CA ALA A 109 10.55 -11.15 10.16
C ALA A 109 10.08 -11.28 11.62
N ASN A 110 8.82 -11.70 11.82
CA ASN A 110 8.28 -11.93 13.17
C ASN A 110 9.06 -13.02 13.93
N TYR A 111 9.46 -14.08 13.23
CA TYR A 111 10.24 -15.16 13.83
C TYR A 111 11.66 -14.70 14.20
N GLN A 112 12.30 -13.86 13.38
CA GLN A 112 13.59 -13.25 13.72
C GLN A 112 13.47 -12.39 14.99
N ASN A 113 12.47 -11.51 15.07
CA ASN A 113 12.23 -10.70 16.27
C ASN A 113 12.05 -11.56 17.53
N PHE A 114 11.31 -12.67 17.42
CA PHE A 114 11.13 -13.61 18.53
C PHE A 114 12.46 -14.23 18.98
N LEU A 115 13.32 -14.64 18.03
CA LEU A 115 14.63 -15.19 18.33
C LEU A 115 15.55 -14.14 18.97
N GLU A 116 15.53 -12.91 18.49
CA GLU A 116 16.31 -11.79 19.04
C GLU A 116 15.88 -11.48 20.48
N GLU A 117 14.59 -11.38 20.75
CA GLU A 117 14.08 -11.16 22.11
C GLU A 117 14.50 -12.28 23.07
N LYS A 118 14.41 -13.53 22.61
CA LYS A 118 14.83 -14.69 23.39
C LYS A 118 16.34 -14.64 23.65
N TRP A 119 17.12 -14.32 22.63
CA TRP A 119 18.57 -14.21 22.74
C TRP A 119 19.00 -13.10 23.70
N ILE A 120 18.38 -11.92 23.65
CA ILE A 120 18.64 -10.83 24.59
C ILE A 120 18.29 -11.23 26.02
N LYS A 121 17.17 -11.94 26.24
CA LYS A 121 16.79 -12.46 27.56
C LYS A 121 17.82 -13.45 28.09
N ASP A 122 18.31 -14.35 27.25
CA ASP A 122 19.31 -15.35 27.63
C ASP A 122 20.67 -14.71 27.94
N MET A 123 21.08 -13.70 27.16
CA MET A 123 22.29 -12.90 27.44
C MET A 123 22.17 -12.16 28.78
N ARG A 124 21.05 -11.49 29.04
CA ARG A 124 20.80 -10.80 30.32
C ARG A 124 20.77 -11.75 31.52
N LYS A 125 20.35 -13.00 31.33
CA LYS A 125 20.40 -14.03 32.37
C LYS A 125 21.82 -14.54 32.60
N LYS A 126 22.59 -14.77 31.52
CA LYS A 126 23.94 -15.33 31.59
C LYS A 126 24.95 -14.33 32.16
N TYR A 127 24.80 -13.05 31.83
CA TYR A 127 25.72 -11.99 32.28
C TYR A 127 25.03 -11.11 33.31
N LYS A 128 25.43 -11.25 34.58
CA LYS A 128 24.99 -10.38 35.68
C LYS A 128 25.58 -8.99 35.47
N ILE A 129 24.75 -8.03 35.10
CA ILE A 129 25.16 -6.63 34.98
C ILE A 129 25.00 -5.97 36.35
N THR A 130 26.12 -5.69 37.02
CA THR A 130 26.14 -4.87 38.24
C THR A 130 26.37 -3.42 37.86
N ILE A 131 25.31 -2.62 37.88
CA ILE A 131 25.39 -1.18 37.62
C ILE A 131 25.84 -0.46 38.90
N ASN A 132 27.04 0.09 38.89
CA ASN A 132 27.52 0.94 39.99
C ASN A 132 26.90 2.34 39.89
N LYS A 133 25.74 2.51 40.51
CA LYS A 133 24.96 3.75 40.48
C LYS A 133 25.70 4.98 41.02
N SER A 134 26.71 4.79 41.89
CA SER A 134 27.49 5.87 42.51
C SER A 134 28.46 6.56 41.53
N LEU A 135 29.00 5.81 40.56
CA LEU A 135 29.81 6.36 39.46
C LEU A 135 28.93 6.98 38.36
N LEU A 136 27.78 6.36 38.08
CA LEU A 136 26.84 6.85 37.06
C LEU A 136 26.34 8.27 37.38
N SER A 137 26.09 8.58 38.66
CA SER A 137 25.67 9.92 39.09
C SER A 137 26.75 11.00 38.95
N LYS A 138 28.04 10.62 38.89
CA LYS A 138 29.15 11.57 38.71
C LYS A 138 29.40 11.97 37.24
N ILE A 139 28.97 11.13 36.29
CA ILE A 139 29.14 11.36 34.84
C ILE A 139 27.96 12.15 34.26
N LYS A 140 26.83 12.24 34.97
CA LYS A 140 25.62 12.95 34.52
C LYS A 140 25.66 14.48 34.79
N ASN A 141 26.86 15.06 34.80
CA ASN A 141 27.12 16.50 34.81
C ASN A 141 27.61 16.93 33.43
#